data_AF-A0A4Y2LGJ0-F1
#
_entry.id   AF-A0A4Y2LGJ0-F1
#
_cell.length_a   1.000
_cell.length_b   1.000
_cell.length_c   1.000
_cell.angle_alpha   90.00
_cell.angle_beta   90.00
_cell.angle_gamma   90.00
#
_symmetry.space_group_name_H-M   'P 1'
#
loop_
_entity.id
_entity.type
_entity.pdbx_description
1 polymer ?
#
loop_
_entity_poly.entity_id
_entity_poly.type
_entity_poly.pdbx_seq_one_letter_code
_entity_poly.pdbx_strand_id
1 'polypeptide(L)'
;SVLTYENIQEIIKFAFEEKLLIIADEVYQDNVYASDMQFHSFKKVLMEMGEPYKKMELVSLMSASKGYMGESGVRGGYAEIVNFCPDVKKMLFKFASATSCPNVLGQVSSLKLYFQHDDAFRLAFFLETA
;
A
#
# COMPACT_ATOMS: atom_id res chain seq x y z
N SER A 1 -13.48 6.34 -10.77
CA SER A 1 -13.27 7.71 -10.29
C SER A 1 -11.96 7.74 -9.52
N VAL A 2 -11.24 8.86 -9.55
CA VAL A 2 -10.02 9.06 -8.75
C VAL A 2 -10.42 9.94 -7.55
N LEU A 3 -9.99 9.59 -6.34
CA LEU A 3 -10.29 10.40 -5.16
C LEU A 3 -9.43 11.67 -5.18
N THR A 4 -10.04 12.81 -4.88
CA THR A 4 -9.29 14.05 -4.70
C THR A 4 -8.51 14.02 -3.39
N TYR A 5 -7.52 14.90 -3.27
CA TYR A 5 -6.74 15.05 -2.05
C TYR A 5 -7.63 15.35 -0.83
N GLU A 6 -8.60 16.25 -0.98
CA GLU A 6 -9.53 16.66 0.08
C GLU A 6 -10.40 15.48 0.53
N ASN A 7 -10.91 14.66 -0.40
CA ASN A 7 -11.70 13.48 -0.03
C ASN A 7 -10.87 12.46 0.75
N ILE A 8 -9.59 12.26 0.39
CA ILE A 8 -8.70 11.38 1.15
C ILE A 8 -8.49 11.94 2.56
N GLN A 9 -8.31 13.25 2.72
CA GLN A 9 -8.19 13.88 4.04
C GLN A 9 -9.45 13.67 4.89
N GLU A 10 -10.64 13.80 4.31
CA GLU A 10 -11.91 13.56 4.99
C GLU A 10 -12.04 12.09 5.44
N ILE A 11 -11.67 11.14 4.59
CA ILE A 11 -11.66 9.72 4.93
C ILE A 11 -10.68 9.44 6.08
N ILE A 12 -9.48 10.03 6.04
CA ILE A 12 -8.48 9.88 7.12
C ILE A 12 -9.02 10.43 8.44
N LYS A 13 -9.65 11.60 8.43
CA LYS A 13 -10.28 12.19 9.63
C LYS A 13 -11.38 11.28 10.18
N PHE A 14 -12.26 10.78 9.32
CA PHE A 14 -13.32 9.85 9.72
C PHE A 14 -12.75 8.57 10.33
N ALA A 15 -11.76 7.96 9.66
CA ALA A 15 -11.11 6.75 10.17
C ALA A 15 -10.38 7.02 11.51
N PHE A 16 -9.83 8.21 11.71
CA PHE A 16 -9.22 8.59 12.98
C PHE A 16 -10.26 8.68 14.11
N GLU A 17 -11.36 9.39 13.87
CA GLU A 17 -12.45 9.59 14.83
C GLU A 17 -13.09 8.26 15.24
N GLU A 18 -13.31 7.37 14.28
CA GLU A 18 -13.94 6.06 14.48
C GLU A 18 -12.94 4.94 14.83
N LYS A 19 -11.64 5.27 14.96
CA LYS A 19 -10.56 4.32 15.29
C LYS A 19 -10.49 3.13 14.33
N LEU A 20 -10.58 3.41 13.04
CA LEU A 20 -10.56 2.43 11.97
C LEU A 20 -9.16 2.26 11.37
N LEU A 21 -8.81 1.02 11.05
CA LEU A 21 -7.68 0.70 10.17
C LEU A 21 -8.03 1.08 8.73
N ILE A 22 -7.13 1.79 8.06
CA ILE A 22 -7.26 2.06 6.62
C ILE A 22 -6.54 0.97 5.83
N ILE A 23 -7.25 0.35 4.90
CA ILE A 23 -6.67 -0.51 3.87
C ILE A 23 -6.93 0.17 2.52
N ALA A 24 -5.88 0.77 1.95
CA ALA A 24 -5.92 1.47 0.68
C ALA A 24 -5.55 0.51 -0.46
N ASP A 25 -6.55 0.12 -1.26
CA ASP A 25 -6.34 -0.66 -2.49
C ASP A 25 -6.00 0.28 -3.65
N GLU A 26 -4.70 0.44 -3.90
CA GLU A 26 -4.14 1.44 -4.82
C GLU A 26 -3.65 0.81 -6.14
N VAL A 27 -4.10 -0.41 -6.47
CA VAL A 27 -3.61 -1.20 -7.63
C VAL A 27 -3.79 -0.53 -8.99
N TYR A 28 -4.64 0.50 -9.09
CA TYR A 28 -4.89 1.28 -10.31
C TYR A 28 -4.24 2.67 -10.29
N GLN A 29 -3.25 2.92 -9.42
CA GLN A 29 -2.57 4.22 -9.30
C GLN A 29 -2.02 4.77 -10.63
N ASP A 30 -1.57 3.90 -11.55
CA ASP A 30 -1.03 4.29 -12.86
C ASP A 30 -2.13 4.49 -13.93
N ASN A 31 -3.38 4.14 -13.63
CA ASN A 31 -4.50 4.18 -14.58
C ASN A 31 -5.34 5.47 -14.42
N VAL A 32 -4.67 6.62 -14.35
CA VAL A 32 -5.32 7.94 -14.32
C VAL A 32 -5.28 8.57 -15.70
N TYR A 33 -6.45 8.72 -16.34
CA TYR A 33 -6.55 9.17 -17.73
C TYR A 33 -7.09 10.60 -17.91
N ALA A 34 -7.81 11.11 -16.91
CA ALA A 34 -8.37 12.45 -16.95
C ALA A 34 -7.27 13.47 -16.61
N SER A 35 -7.10 14.49 -17.45
CA SER A 35 -6.01 15.48 -17.33
C SER A 35 -6.11 16.37 -16.09
N ASP A 36 -7.30 16.49 -15.52
CA ASP A 36 -7.62 17.25 -14.32
C ASP A 36 -7.54 16.41 -13.04
N MET A 37 -7.23 15.11 -13.16
CA MET A 37 -7.16 14.18 -12.04
C MET A 37 -5.73 13.73 -11.80
N GLN A 38 -5.35 13.65 -10.52
CA GLN A 38 -4.07 13.13 -10.10
C GLN A 38 -4.29 12.06 -9.03
N PHE A 39 -3.51 10.99 -9.09
CA PHE A 39 -3.46 10.01 -8.02
C PHE A 39 -2.69 10.58 -6.81
N HIS A 40 -3.29 10.45 -5.63
CA HIS A 40 -2.65 10.75 -4.35
C HIS A 40 -2.69 9.48 -3.49
N SER A 41 -1.54 8.99 -3.06
CA SER A 41 -1.53 7.82 -2.17
C SER A 41 -2.01 8.19 -0.78
N PHE A 42 -2.78 7.31 -0.14
CA PHE A 42 -3.24 7.48 1.24
C PHE A 42 -2.07 7.70 2.19
N LYS A 43 -0.94 7.01 1.98
CA LYS A 43 0.27 7.19 2.79
C LYS A 43 0.80 8.61 2.69
N LYS A 44 0.91 9.17 1.47
CA LYS A 44 1.41 10.54 1.28
C LYS A 44 0.52 11.54 2.01
N VAL A 45 -0.79 11.49 1.77
CA VAL A 45 -1.75 12.41 2.40
C VAL A 45 -1.73 12.26 3.93
N LEU A 46 -1.69 11.04 4.45
CA LEU A 46 -1.61 10.74 5.87
C LEU A 46 -0.34 11.32 6.53
N MET A 47 0.81 11.25 5.85
CA MET A 47 2.06 11.83 6.34
C MET A 47 2.04 13.36 6.28
N GLU A 48 1.51 13.95 5.18
CA GLU A 48 1.39 15.39 4.99
C GLU A 48 0.42 16.04 5.98
N MET A 49 -0.64 15.33 6.39
CA MET A 49 -1.57 15.78 7.43
C MET A 49 -0.94 15.93 8.83
N GLY A 50 0.21 15.30 9.09
CA GLY A 50 0.93 15.44 10.35
C GLY A 50 0.21 14.80 11.55
N GLU A 51 0.55 15.22 12.77
CA GLU A 51 -0.11 14.69 13.98
C GLU A 51 -1.51 15.27 14.16
N PRO A 52 -2.50 14.47 14.61
CA PRO A 52 -2.37 13.09 15.10
C PRO A 52 -2.42 12.00 14.01
N TYR A 53 -2.80 12.33 12.78
CA TYR A 53 -3.12 11.38 11.70
C TYR A 53 -1.94 10.53 11.24
N LYS A 54 -0.71 11.09 11.18
CA LYS A 54 0.50 10.39 10.72
C LYS A 54 0.84 9.14 11.54
N LYS A 55 0.25 8.98 12.73
CA LYS A 55 0.45 7.85 13.65
C LYS A 55 -0.60 6.73 13.45
N MET A 56 -1.59 6.93 12.59
CA MET A 56 -2.62 5.93 12.32
C MET A 56 -2.06 4.71 11.59
N GLU A 57 -2.68 3.57 11.83
CA GLU A 57 -2.39 2.32 11.13
C GLU A 57 -2.95 2.39 9.70
N LEU A 58 -2.11 2.06 8.72
CA LEU A 58 -2.46 2.05 7.30
C LEU A 58 -1.81 0.85 6.61
N VAL A 59 -2.56 0.21 5.71
CA VAL A 59 -2.03 -0.75 4.73
C VAL A 59 -2.28 -0.19 3.34
N SER A 60 -1.25 -0.02 2.52
CA SER A 60 -1.38 0.28 1.08
C SER A 60 -1.09 -0.99 0.27
N LEU A 61 -1.99 -1.35 -0.64
CA LEU A 61 -1.90 -2.55 -1.48
C LEU A 61 -1.54 -2.18 -2.91
N MET A 62 -0.59 -2.92 -3.47
CA MET A 62 -0.14 -2.77 -4.85
C MET A 62 -0.06 -4.12 -5.58
N SER A 63 -0.27 -4.12 -6.89
CA SER A 63 -0.20 -5.32 -7.72
C SER A 63 0.44 -5.07 -9.08
N ALA A 64 1.24 -6.05 -9.54
CA ALA A 64 1.77 -6.12 -10.91
C ALA A 64 0.72 -6.53 -11.95
N SER A 65 -0.49 -6.89 -11.49
CA SER A 65 -1.55 -7.40 -12.36
C SER A 65 -2.27 -6.31 -13.16
N LYS A 66 -2.13 -5.05 -12.75
CA LYS A 66 -2.84 -3.87 -13.27
C LYS A 66 -1.82 -2.80 -13.69
N GLY A 67 -2.28 -1.64 -14.15
CA GLY A 67 -1.38 -0.60 -14.66
C GLY A 67 -0.78 -0.92 -16.03
N TYR A 68 0.30 -0.22 -16.35
CA TYR A 68 1.02 -0.36 -17.62
C TYR A 68 1.69 -1.74 -17.78
N MET A 69 2.05 -2.42 -16.68
CA MET A 69 2.67 -3.75 -16.75
C MET A 69 1.67 -4.84 -17.17
N GLY A 70 0.46 -4.86 -16.60
CA GLY A 70 -0.60 -5.80 -17.00
C GLY A 70 -0.25 -7.29 -16.84
N GLU A 71 0.72 -7.65 -15.98
CA GLU A 71 1.29 -8.99 -15.86
C GLU A 71 0.48 -9.90 -14.92
N SER A 72 -0.83 -9.96 -15.10
CA SER A 72 -1.74 -10.69 -14.19
C SER A 72 -1.40 -12.18 -13.99
N GLY A 73 -0.78 -12.81 -14.99
CA GLY A 73 -0.30 -14.21 -14.91
C GLY A 73 0.89 -14.42 -13.98
N VAL A 74 1.66 -13.36 -13.69
CA VAL A 74 2.83 -13.41 -12.79
C VAL A 74 2.41 -13.44 -11.31
N ARG A 75 1.20 -12.99 -11.00
CA ARG A 75 0.63 -12.99 -9.62
C ARG A 75 1.54 -12.28 -8.60
N GLY A 76 2.11 -11.15 -9.02
CA GLY A 76 2.93 -10.27 -8.17
C GLY A 76 2.15 -9.13 -7.53
N GLY A 77 2.56 -8.73 -6.33
CA GLY A 77 2.04 -7.60 -5.58
C GLY A 77 2.75 -7.47 -4.22
N TYR A 78 2.59 -6.32 -3.58
CA TYR A 78 3.10 -6.08 -2.24
C TYR A 78 2.08 -5.30 -1.41
N ALA A 79 2.20 -5.41 -0.08
CA ALA A 79 1.50 -4.57 0.86
C ALA A 79 2.54 -3.76 1.65
N GLU A 80 2.33 -2.45 1.74
CA GLU A 80 3.07 -1.58 2.63
C GLU A 80 2.28 -1.39 3.92
N ILE A 81 2.91 -1.66 5.06
CA ILE A 81 2.27 -1.62 6.39
C ILE A 81 2.92 -0.52 7.22
N VAL A 82 2.10 0.42 7.68
CA VAL A 82 2.54 1.65 8.36
C VAL A 82 1.93 1.70 9.76
N ASN A 83 2.77 2.00 10.76
CA ASN A 83 2.40 2.21 12.17
C ASN A 83 1.70 1.07 12.91
N PHE A 84 1.67 -0.15 12.37
CA PHE A 84 1.03 -1.28 13.02
C PHE A 84 1.61 -1.55 14.41
N CYS A 85 0.73 -1.87 15.37
CA CYS A 85 1.14 -2.36 16.68
C CYS A 85 2.12 -3.56 16.54
N PRO A 86 3.23 -3.60 17.29
CA PRO A 86 4.22 -4.67 17.19
C PRO A 86 3.64 -6.08 17.34
N ASP A 87 2.64 -6.27 18.20
CA ASP A 87 1.99 -7.56 18.42
C ASP A 87 1.15 -7.99 17.21
N VAL A 88 0.46 -7.04 16.57
CA VAL A 88 -0.29 -7.28 15.32
C VAL A 88 0.68 -7.62 14.20
N LYS A 89 1.78 -6.87 14.07
CA LYS A 89 2.85 -7.14 13.10
C LYS A 89 3.43 -8.54 13.30
N LYS A 90 3.67 -8.97 14.54
CA LYS A 90 4.16 -10.31 14.88
C LYS A 90 3.18 -11.40 14.48
N MET A 91 1.88 -11.22 14.73
CA MET A 91 0.86 -12.18 14.30
C MET A 91 0.73 -12.26 12.78
N LEU A 92 0.84 -11.11 12.09
CA LEU A 92 0.87 -11.09 10.64
C LEU A 92 2.09 -11.86 10.09
N PHE A 93 3.29 -11.61 10.60
CA PHE A 93 4.48 -12.37 10.22
C PHE A 93 4.35 -13.86 10.51
N LYS A 94 3.79 -14.23 11.67
CA LYS A 94 3.53 -15.63 11.99
C LYS A 94 2.62 -16.28 10.94
N PHE A 95 1.52 -15.61 10.58
CA PHE A 95 0.62 -16.09 9.52
C PHE A 95 1.35 -16.21 8.18
N ALA A 96 2.13 -15.20 7.81
CA ALA A 96 2.85 -15.14 6.56
C ALA A 96 3.95 -16.22 6.45
N SER A 97 4.64 -16.52 7.57
CA SER A 97 5.63 -17.60 7.65
C SER A 97 5.02 -19.01 7.63
N ALA A 98 3.74 -19.13 7.98
CA ALA A 98 3.02 -20.41 7.89
C ALA A 98 2.58 -20.72 6.46
N THR A 99 2.50 -19.70 5.60
CA THR A 99 2.33 -19.85 4.16
C THR A 99 3.71 -19.95 3.50
N SER A 100 3.84 -20.73 2.42
CA SER A 100 5.05 -20.69 1.60
C SER A 100 5.32 -19.27 1.05
N CYS A 101 6.54 -19.03 0.57
CA CYS A 101 6.86 -17.75 -0.08
C CYS A 101 6.07 -17.55 -1.40
N PRO A 102 5.87 -16.30 -1.84
CA PRO A 102 5.27 -16.01 -3.14
C PRO A 102 6.19 -16.51 -4.26
N ASN A 103 5.62 -16.75 -5.44
CA ASN A 103 6.40 -17.20 -6.58
C ASN A 103 7.51 -16.18 -6.95
N VAL A 104 8.68 -16.68 -7.36
CA VAL A 104 9.88 -15.85 -7.60
C VAL A 104 9.63 -14.79 -8.68
N LEU A 105 8.87 -15.10 -9.73
CA LEU A 105 8.54 -14.12 -10.78
C LEU A 105 7.66 -12.98 -10.23
N GLY A 106 6.70 -13.31 -9.37
CA GLY A 106 5.87 -12.37 -8.63
C GLY A 106 6.68 -11.48 -7.70
N GLN A 107 7.71 -12.03 -7.07
CA GLN A 107 8.63 -11.25 -6.27
C GLN A 107 9.43 -10.25 -7.13
N VAL A 108 10.00 -10.69 -8.25
CA VAL A 108 10.78 -9.83 -9.15
C VAL A 108 9.92 -8.71 -9.75
N SER A 109 8.69 -8.99 -10.19
CA SER A 109 7.79 -7.95 -10.72
C SER A 109 7.38 -6.94 -9.65
N SER A 110 7.13 -7.39 -8.43
CA SER A 110 6.82 -6.51 -7.30
C SER A 110 7.99 -5.59 -6.94
N LEU A 111 9.23 -6.07 -7.09
CA LEU A 111 10.43 -5.27 -6.84
C LEU A 111 10.57 -4.15 -7.86
N LYS A 112 10.26 -4.43 -9.14
CA LYS A 112 10.24 -3.42 -10.19
C LYS A 112 9.21 -2.32 -9.92
N LEU A 113 8.00 -2.70 -9.49
CA LEU A 113 6.98 -1.75 -9.06
C LEU A 113 7.45 -0.89 -7.89
N TYR A 114 8.12 -1.53 -6.93
CA TYR A 114 8.64 -0.84 -5.76
C TYR A 114 9.65 0.26 -6.13
N PHE A 115 10.57 -0.01 -7.06
CA PHE A 115 11.58 0.96 -7.48
C PHE A 115 11.09 2.03 -8.46
N GLN A 116 9.93 1.85 -9.09
CA GLN A 116 9.37 2.88 -9.97
C GLN A 116 8.72 4.04 -9.23
N HIS A 117 8.46 3.92 -7.93
CA HIS A 117 7.87 4.98 -7.11
C HIS A 117 8.89 5.47 -6.09
N ASP A 118 9.44 6.65 -6.35
CA ASP A 118 10.58 7.32 -5.71
C ASP A 118 10.28 7.83 -4.27
N ASP A 119 9.72 6.99 -3.40
CA ASP A 119 9.50 7.32 -1.98
C ASP A 119 10.39 6.45 -1.08
N ALA A 120 11.49 7.05 -0.63
CA ALA A 120 12.42 6.45 0.33
C ALA A 120 11.72 6.12 1.65
N PHE A 121 11.84 4.86 2.11
CA PHE A 121 11.12 4.21 3.22
C PHE A 121 9.77 3.60 2.83
N ARG A 122 9.81 2.51 2.07
CA ARG A 122 8.71 1.56 2.00
C ARG A 122 9.18 0.20 2.53
N LEU A 123 8.52 -0.34 3.54
CA LEU A 123 8.74 -1.74 3.91
C LEU A 123 7.84 -2.57 2.99
N ALA A 124 8.34 -2.96 1.82
CA ALA A 124 7.68 -3.99 1.04
C ALA A 124 7.74 -5.27 1.87
N PHE A 125 6.57 -5.85 2.18
CA PHE A 125 6.50 -7.25 2.58
C PHE A 125 6.93 -8.13 1.40
N PHE A 126 8.24 -8.20 1.17
CA PHE A 126 8.83 -9.45 0.75
C PHE A 126 8.89 -10.30 2.00
N LEU A 127 8.33 -11.49 1.93
CA LEU A 127 8.35 -12.46 3.00
C LEU A 127 9.81 -12.90 3.23
N GLU A 128 10.60 -12.06 3.88
CA GLU A 128 11.82 -12.46 4.57
C GLU A 128 11.38 -13.26 5.80
N THR A 129 11.41 -14.59 5.67
CA THR A 129 12.03 -15.46 6.67
C THR A 129 12.31 -16.83 6.06
N ALA A 130 13.59 -17.22 6.14
CA ALA A 130 14.22 -18.51 5.86
C ALA A 130 14.66 -18.78 4.41
#